data_AF-A0A348MIG8-F1
#
_entry.id   AF-A0A348MIG8-F1
#
_cell.length_a   1.000
_cell.length_b   1.000
_cell.length_c   1.000
_cell.angle_alpha   90.00
_cell.angle_beta   90.00
_cell.angle_gamma   90.00
#
_symmetry.space_group_name_H-M   'P 1'
#
loop_
_entity.id
_entity.type
_entity.pdbx_description
1 polymer ?
#
loop_
_entity_poly.entity_id
_entity_poly.type
_entity_poly.pdbx_seq_one_letter_code
_entity_poly.pdbx_strand_id
1 'polypeptide(L)'
;MFKKSILFFLAIFSLTLFAFKTNRSDYFFDLRLDDQKKEIGGYAIINYKNFSQDTLDKIVFHLYANYFRNGSPFFEKKVDPQKEGFTQVDSIFE
;
A
#
# COMPACT_ATOMS: atom_id res chain seq x y z
N MET A 1 42.30 -4.94 -32.39
CA MET A 1 41.90 -4.16 -31.20
C MET A 1 40.39 -4.11 -30.95
N PHE A 2 39.53 -4.08 -31.99
CA PHE A 2 38.06 -3.97 -31.85
C PHE A 2 37.35 -5.10 -31.08
N LYS A 3 37.80 -6.36 -31.17
CA LYS A 3 37.13 -7.50 -30.50
C LYS A 3 37.13 -7.38 -28.96
N LYS A 4 38.17 -6.79 -28.37
CA LYS A 4 38.28 -6.62 -26.91
C LYS A 4 37.35 -5.51 -26.38
N SER A 5 37.13 -4.45 -27.16
CA SER A 5 36.15 -3.41 -26.81
C SER A 5 34.70 -3.90 -26.88
N ILE A 6 34.37 -4.79 -27.82
CA ILE A 6 33.03 -5.38 -27.91
C ILE A 6 32.71 -6.23 -26.68
N LEU A 7 33.66 -7.07 -26.24
CA LEU A 7 33.51 -7.86 -25.01
C LEU A 7 33.33 -6.99 -23.76
N PHE A 8 34.05 -5.86 -23.68
CA PHE A 8 33.91 -4.90 -22.59
C PHE A 8 32.51 -4.25 -22.57
N PHE A 9 32.01 -3.83 -23.74
CA PHE A 9 30.65 -3.29 -23.86
C PHE A 9 29.56 -4.34 -23.56
N LEU A 10 29.77 -5.60 -23.98
CA LEU A 10 28.84 -6.69 -23.67
C LEU A 10 28.80 -7.01 -22.17
N ALA A 11 29.94 -6.96 -21.49
CA ALA A 11 30.02 -7.15 -20.04
C ALA A 11 29.30 -6.02 -19.28
N ILE A 12 29.47 -4.77 -19.71
CA ILE A 12 28.76 -3.61 -19.11
C ILE A 12 27.26 -3.68 -19.37
N PHE A 13 26.83 -4.11 -20.57
CA PHE A 13 25.42 -4.29 -20.91
C PHE A 13 24.76 -5.43 -20.13
N SER A 14 25.51 -6.48 -19.77
CA SER A 14 24.98 -7.56 -18.93
C SER A 14 24.70 -7.11 -17.49
N LEU A 15 25.42 -6.12 -16.98
CA LEU A 15 25.23 -5.57 -15.63
C LEU A 15 23.97 -4.71 -15.52
N THR A 16 23.50 -4.10 -16.61
CA THR A 16 22.28 -3.28 -16.62
C THR A 16 20.97 -4.09 -16.71
N LEU A 17 21.06 -5.41 -16.96
CA LEU A 17 19.90 -6.30 -17.05
C LEU A 17 19.41 -6.82 -15.69
N PHE A 18 20.18 -6.61 -14.61
CA PHE A 18 19.73 -6.89 -13.24
C PHE A 18 18.87 -5.73 -12.71
N ALA A 19 17.72 -5.50 -13.34
CA ALA A 19 16.69 -4.67 -12.74
C ALA A 19 16.18 -5.37 -11.48
N PHE A 20 16.55 -4.85 -10.30
CA PHE A 20 16.02 -5.33 -9.02
C PHE A 20 14.49 -5.15 -9.05
N LYS A 21 13.76 -6.27 -9.04
CA LYS A 21 12.31 -6.25 -8.97
C LYS A 21 11.92 -5.90 -7.55
N THR A 22 11.28 -4.76 -7.36
CA THR A 22 10.70 -4.39 -6.07
C THR A 22 9.55 -5.33 -5.74
N ASN A 23 9.39 -5.67 -4.46
CA ASN A 23 8.21 -6.35 -3.95
C ASN A 23 6.93 -5.64 -4.41
N ARG A 24 5.90 -6.41 -4.75
CA ARG A 24 4.66 -5.88 -5.32
C ARG A 24 3.46 -6.33 -4.51
N SER A 25 2.51 -5.43 -4.31
CA SER A 25 1.23 -5.71 -3.68
C SER A 25 0.13 -5.12 -4.56
N ASP A 26 -0.74 -6.00 -5.08
CA ASP A 26 -1.90 -5.60 -5.87
C ASP A 26 -3.15 -5.70 -5.01
N TYR A 27 -3.90 -4.61 -4.92
CA TYR A 27 -5.07 -4.49 -4.06
C TYR A 27 -6.35 -4.49 -4.92
N PHE A 28 -7.31 -5.30 -4.51
CA PHE A 28 -8.66 -5.30 -5.04
C PHE A 28 -9.64 -5.08 -3.89
N PHE A 29 -10.55 -4.13 -4.04
CA PHE A 29 -11.55 -3.79 -3.04
C PHE A 29 -12.93 -3.97 -3.65
N ASP A 30 -13.78 -4.74 -2.97
CA ASP A 30 -15.20 -4.85 -3.26
C ASP A 30 -15.95 -4.34 -2.03
N LEU A 31 -16.47 -3.12 -2.15
CA LEU A 31 -17.02 -2.35 -1.05
C LEU A 31 -18.45 -1.94 -1.36
N ARG A 32 -19.28 -1.98 -0.33
CA ARG A 32 -20.67 -1.52 -0.32
C ARG A 32 -20.80 -0.38 0.67
N LEU A 33 -21.28 0.76 0.18
CA LEU A 33 -21.73 1.88 1.01
C LEU A 33 -23.22 1.68 1.35
N ASP A 34 -23.55 1.74 2.63
CA ASP A 34 -24.91 1.78 3.17
C ASP A 34 -25.10 3.16 3.81
N ASP A 35 -25.65 4.09 3.04
CA ASP A 35 -25.76 5.51 3.40
C ASP A 35 -26.80 5.77 4.50
N GLN A 36 -27.86 4.97 4.54
CA GLN A 36 -28.86 4.99 5.60
C GLN A 36 -28.27 4.59 6.95
N LYS A 37 -27.43 3.54 6.97
CA LYS A 37 -26.74 3.09 8.19
C LYS A 37 -25.45 3.83 8.48
N LYS A 38 -24.96 4.64 7.54
CA LYS A 38 -23.64 5.29 7.58
C LYS A 38 -22.50 4.27 7.74
N GLU A 39 -22.60 3.15 7.04
CA GLU A 39 -21.63 2.05 7.11
C GLU A 39 -20.97 1.79 5.75
N ILE A 40 -19.69 1.44 5.77
CA ILE A 40 -18.98 0.86 4.62
C ILE A 40 -18.58 -0.55 5.01
N GLY A 41 -19.04 -1.53 4.24
CA GLY A 41 -18.72 -2.95 4.45
C GLY A 41 -18.23 -3.59 3.16
N GLY A 42 -17.44 -4.65 3.27
CA GLY A 42 -16.90 -5.34 2.11
C GLY A 42 -15.62 -6.10 2.44
N TYR A 43 -14.89 -6.48 1.39
CA TYR A 43 -13.63 -7.21 1.53
C TYR A 43 -12.54 -6.60 0.63
N ALA A 44 -11.30 -6.80 1.08
CA ALA A 44 -10.09 -6.45 0.33
C ALA A 44 -9.31 -7.74 0.04
N ILE A 45 -8.95 -7.95 -1.23
CA ILE A 45 -8.03 -9.01 -1.65
C ILE A 45 -6.69 -8.35 -1.93
N ILE A 46 -5.64 -8.89 -1.31
CA ILE A 46 -4.27 -8.41 -1.46
C ILE A 46 -3.45 -9.53 -2.06
N ASN A 47 -3.00 -9.34 -3.31
CA ASN A 47 -2.09 -10.27 -3.98
C ASN A 47 -0.66 -9.75 -3.82
N TYR A 48 0.08 -10.36 -2.90
CA TYR A 48 1.46 -9.97 -2.61
C TYR A 48 2.47 -10.88 -3.32
N LYS A 49 3.52 -10.28 -3.89
CA LYS A 49 4.65 -10.98 -4.49
C LYS A 49 5.97 -10.51 -3.88
N ASN A 50 6.63 -11.43 -3.18
CA ASN A 50 8.01 -11.27 -2.73
C ASN A 50 8.96 -11.55 -3.90
N PHE A 51 9.77 -10.57 -4.27
CA PHE A 51 10.85 -10.70 -5.24
C PHE A 51 12.24 -10.75 -4.56
N SER A 52 12.31 -10.63 -3.23
CA SER A 52 13.53 -10.88 -2.47
C SER A 52 13.91 -12.37 -2.52
N GLN A 53 15.20 -12.64 -2.31
CA GLN A 53 15.71 -13.98 -2.06
C GLN A 53 15.43 -14.43 -0.62
N ASP A 54 15.13 -13.49 0.27
CA ASP A 54 14.80 -13.78 1.67
C ASP A 54 13.39 -14.37 1.79
N THR A 55 13.25 -15.32 2.72
CA THR A 55 11.93 -15.87 3.05
C THR A 55 11.11 -14.83 3.81
N LEU A 56 9.85 -14.67 3.41
CA LEU A 56 8.93 -13.75 4.07
C LEU A 56 8.10 -14.51 5.12
N ASP A 57 8.49 -14.38 6.38
CA ASP A 57 7.81 -15.08 7.48
C ASP A 57 6.56 -14.37 7.99
N LYS A 58 6.45 -13.05 7.75
CA LYS A 58 5.38 -12.19 8.27
C LYS A 58 4.98 -11.12 7.27
N ILE A 59 3.69 -10.84 7.20
CA ILE A 59 3.13 -9.68 6.49
C ILE A 59 2.41 -8.80 7.52
N VAL A 60 2.74 -7.52 7.55
CA VAL A 60 2.15 -6.54 8.47
C VAL A 60 1.30 -5.57 7.66
N PHE A 61 0.05 -5.38 8.09
CA PHE A 61 -0.88 -4.45 7.45
C PHE A 61 -1.29 -3.36 8.43
N HIS A 62 -1.43 -2.13 7.93
CA HIS A 62 -2.06 -1.05 8.67
C HIS A 62 -3.59 -1.14 8.50
N LEU A 63 -4.28 -1.69 9.49
CA LEU A 63 -5.74 -1.74 9.52
C LEU A 63 -6.27 -0.50 10.26
N TYR A 64 -6.47 0.60 9.53
CA TYR A 64 -6.98 1.85 10.09
C TYR A 64 -8.50 1.84 10.37
N ALA A 65 -9.22 0.77 10.05
CA ALA A 65 -10.68 0.71 10.20
C ALA A 65 -11.16 1.01 11.65
N ASN A 66 -10.37 0.63 12.67
CA ASN A 66 -10.70 0.92 14.07
C ASN A 66 -10.28 2.33 14.52
N TYR A 67 -9.33 2.96 13.81
CA TYR A 67 -8.88 4.30 14.13
C TYR A 67 -9.96 5.33 13.84
N PHE A 68 -10.90 5.04 12.95
CA PHE A 68 -12.03 5.92 12.63
C PHE A 68 -13.38 5.49 13.21
N ARG A 69 -13.39 4.50 14.11
CA ARG A 69 -14.63 4.08 14.78
C ARG A 69 -15.07 5.15 15.78
N ASN A 70 -16.38 5.33 15.94
CA ASN A 70 -16.93 6.20 16.97
C ASN A 70 -16.41 5.78 18.36
N GLY A 71 -15.80 6.71 19.11
CA GLY A 71 -15.10 6.43 20.37
C GLY A 71 -13.65 5.96 20.24
N SER A 72 -13.03 6.06 19.06
CA SER A 72 -11.58 5.86 18.93
C SER A 72 -10.80 7.08 19.45
N PRO A 73 -9.53 6.91 19.87
CA PRO A 73 -8.67 8.02 20.29
C PRO A 73 -8.47 9.11 19.22
N PHE A 74 -8.66 8.79 17.94
CA PHE A 74 -8.61 9.76 16.85
C PHE A 74 -9.83 10.69 16.86
N PHE A 75 -11.02 10.12 17.04
CA PHE A 75 -12.28 10.86 17.06
C PHE A 75 -12.40 11.72 18.32
N GLU A 76 -11.93 11.23 19.47
CA GLU A 76 -11.89 11.99 20.74
C GLU A 76 -11.08 13.28 20.65
N LYS A 77 -10.05 13.34 19.79
CA LYS A 77 -9.18 14.51 19.66
C LYS A 77 -9.57 15.49 18.55
N LYS A 78 -10.39 15.08 17.57
CA LYS A 78 -10.60 15.87 16.33
C LYS A 78 -12.07 16.12 15.94
N VAL A 79 -13.05 15.59 16.67
CA VAL A 79 -14.46 15.82 16.33
C VAL A 79 -15.08 16.89 17.21
N ASP A 80 -15.40 18.02 16.58
CA ASP A 80 -16.33 19.01 17.11
C ASP A 80 -17.74 18.38 17.13
N PRO A 81 -18.35 18.14 18.31
CA PRO A 81 -19.66 17.51 18.41
C PRO A 81 -20.79 18.27 17.70
N GLN A 82 -20.57 19.55 17.37
CA GLN A 82 -21.57 20.40 16.73
C GLN A 82 -21.49 20.40 15.19
N LYS A 83 -20.49 19.74 14.60
CA LYS A 83 -20.33 19.63 13.14
C LYS A 83 -20.63 18.21 12.69
N GLU A 84 -21.92 17.91 12.48
CA GLU A 84 -22.31 16.71 11.74
C GLU A 84 -21.98 16.87 10.26
N GLY A 85 -21.02 16.10 9.78
CA GLY A 85 -20.71 16.02 8.35
C GLY A 85 -19.22 15.86 8.12
N PHE A 86 -18.83 14.64 7.70
CA PHE A 86 -17.56 14.28 7.09
C PHE A 86 -16.30 14.84 7.78
N THR A 87 -15.62 13.99 8.57
CA THR A 87 -14.18 14.17 8.73
C THR A 87 -13.56 14.02 7.34
N GLN A 88 -13.16 15.14 6.77
CA GLN A 88 -12.33 15.16 5.57
C GLN A 88 -11.01 14.48 5.94
N VAL A 89 -10.86 13.21 5.59
CA VAL A 89 -9.60 12.45 5.76
C VAL A 89 -8.64 12.87 4.64
N ASP A 90 -8.35 14.17 4.56
CA ASP A 90 -7.60 14.75 3.44
C ASP A 90 -6.08 14.60 3.57
N SER A 91 -5.58 13.90 4.57
CA SER A 91 -4.16 13.55 4.63
C SER A 91 -3.98 12.22 5.35
N ILE A 92 -4.03 11.15 4.55
CA ILE A 92 -3.50 9.82 4.92
C ILE A 92 -1.95 9.84 4.89
N PHE A 93 -1.34 10.96 4.49
CA PHE A 93 0.09 11.18 4.48
C PHE A 93 0.42 12.49 5.21
N GLU A 94 0.74 12.39 6.50
CA GLU A 94 1.72 13.26 7.16
C GLU A 94 3.01 12.46 7.35
#